data_AF-X1N0H0-F1
#
_entry.id   AF-X1N0H0-F1
#
_cell.length_a   1.000
_cell.length_b   1.000
_cell.length_c   1.000
_cell.angle_alpha   90.00
_cell.angle_beta   90.00
_cell.angle_gamma   90.00
#
_symmetry.space_group_name_H-M   'P 1'
#
loop_
_entity.id
_entity.type
_entity.pdbx_description
1 polymer ?
#
loop_
_entity_poly.entity_id
_entity_poly.type
_entity_poly.pdbx_seq_one_letter_code
_entity_poly.pdbx_strand_id
1 'polypeptide(L)'
;FIQCKFLLLTIPKDDDLEDIDSIDGASEYLDYSLDPDTEYVEREKQEIIDRIKPETEFWAHCSNLQTWAEYNYDTRLLHRNLAFPLLKKLTEEGDLIARKEFKEEIGRRYFTGVESVQTYLEEEGYMKYLSKEEFRSFIHSGAEVINELENIIGRALRISTLSENFPNVLIKNGEIISLKLSHLNLKRIPDCIQRLKYLKILKLVGNSIEEIPEWIGKLNTLKRLDVEKNNIKKIPESIGDLKSLETLEFSQNELEQLPESIGNLTSLKELFIYTNRLK
;
A
#
# COMPACT_ATOMS: atom_id res chain seq x y z
N PHE A 1 2.58 30.48 -7.86
CA PHE A 1 3.24 31.24 -6.78
C PHE A 1 2.79 30.82 -5.39
N ILE A 2 1.50 30.85 -5.02
CA ILE A 2 1.08 30.35 -3.68
C ILE A 2 1.40 28.85 -3.49
N GLN A 3 1.34 28.05 -4.55
CA GLN A 3 1.74 26.62 -4.56
C GLN A 3 3.27 26.41 -4.58
N CYS A 4 4.09 27.45 -4.66
CA CYS A 4 5.56 27.36 -4.74
C CYS A 4 6.24 27.44 -3.35
N LYS A 5 5.48 27.62 -2.26
CA LYS A 5 5.99 27.71 -0.88
C LYS A 5 6.80 26.48 -0.43
N PHE A 6 6.71 25.37 -1.17
CA PHE A 6 7.20 24.04 -0.80
C PHE A 6 8.62 23.71 -1.31
N LEU A 7 9.46 24.70 -1.66
CA LEU A 7 10.71 24.47 -2.42
C LEU A 7 11.99 24.57 -1.60
N LEU A 8 11.90 24.84 -0.29
CA LEU A 8 13.07 24.91 0.60
C LEU A 8 12.98 23.83 1.67
N LEU A 9 13.74 22.75 1.49
CA LEU A 9 13.99 21.78 2.54
C LEU A 9 15.14 22.30 3.41
N THR A 10 14.89 22.49 4.69
CA THR A 10 15.97 22.70 5.66
C THR A 10 16.57 21.34 5.98
N ILE A 11 17.77 21.07 5.45
CA ILE A 11 18.51 19.84 5.71
C ILE A 11 19.48 20.09 6.88
N PRO A 12 19.34 19.39 8.02
CA PRO A 12 20.31 19.41 9.11
C PRO A 12 21.69 18.97 8.61
N LYS A 13 22.76 19.60 9.11
CA LYS A 13 24.13 19.36 8.62
C LYS A 13 24.67 17.95 8.85
N ASP A 14 24.05 17.17 9.74
CA ASP A 14 24.56 15.88 10.22
C ASP A 14 23.67 14.68 9.83
N ASP A 15 22.66 14.88 8.96
CA ASP A 15 21.77 13.80 8.53
C ASP A 15 22.27 13.09 7.27
N ASP A 16 22.22 11.75 7.32
CA ASP A 16 22.49 10.87 6.17
C ASP A 16 21.21 10.74 5.32
N LEU A 17 21.27 11.22 4.08
CA LEU A 17 20.13 11.27 3.15
C LEU A 17 20.27 10.25 2.00
N GLU A 18 21.20 9.28 2.11
CA GLU A 18 21.50 8.34 1.01
C GLU A 18 20.29 7.49 0.58
N ASP A 19 19.29 7.30 1.44
CA ASP A 19 18.10 6.47 1.19
C ASP A 19 16.85 7.26 0.71
N ILE A 20 16.98 8.57 0.40
CA ILE A 20 15.84 9.41 0.03
C ILE A 20 15.71 9.57 -1.50
N ASP A 21 14.67 8.94 -2.04
CA ASP A 21 14.44 8.89 -3.49
C ASP A 21 13.55 10.02 -4.05
N SER A 22 12.97 10.89 -3.21
CA SER A 22 12.09 11.97 -3.67
C SER A 22 11.99 13.12 -2.67
N ILE A 23 11.65 14.31 -3.15
CA ILE A 23 11.46 15.50 -2.30
C ILE A 23 10.36 15.33 -1.25
N ASP A 24 9.29 14.57 -1.54
CA ASP A 24 8.28 14.25 -0.51
C ASP A 24 8.84 13.29 0.55
N GLY A 25 9.69 12.34 0.15
CA GLY A 25 10.40 11.45 1.09
C GLY A 25 11.36 12.24 1.98
N ALA A 26 12.07 13.22 1.40
CA ALA A 26 12.90 14.15 2.16
C ALA A 26 12.08 14.98 3.14
N SER A 27 10.92 15.49 2.72
CA SER A 27 10.01 16.25 3.58
C SER A 27 9.53 15.44 4.77
N GLU A 28 9.13 14.18 4.55
CA GLU A 28 8.67 13.29 5.61
C GLU A 28 9.80 12.93 6.60
N TYR A 29 11.02 12.69 6.09
CA TYR A 29 12.19 12.40 6.92
C TYR A 29 12.63 13.60 7.78
N LEU A 30 12.55 14.81 7.24
CA LEU A 30 13.19 16.00 7.82
C LEU A 30 12.34 16.82 8.80
N ASP A 31 11.03 16.52 9.01
CA ASP A 31 10.06 17.16 9.94
C ASP A 31 8.77 17.71 9.27
N TYR A 32 8.29 17.11 8.17
CA TYR A 32 7.04 17.52 7.49
C TYR A 32 6.95 19.01 7.13
N SER A 33 8.08 19.72 7.08
CA SER A 33 8.12 21.19 6.97
C SER A 33 7.49 21.76 5.68
N LEU A 34 7.19 20.89 4.71
CA LEU A 34 6.48 21.23 3.47
C LEU A 34 5.00 20.84 3.48
N ASP A 35 4.48 20.27 4.58
CA ASP A 35 3.07 19.90 4.71
C ASP A 35 2.28 21.07 5.34
N PRO A 36 1.34 21.70 4.61
CA PRO A 36 0.63 22.88 5.10
C PRO A 36 -0.22 22.65 6.35
N ASP A 37 -0.48 21.39 6.72
CA ASP A 37 -1.26 21.00 7.90
C ASP A 37 -0.43 20.86 9.18
N THR A 38 0.89 21.08 9.11
CA THR A 38 1.72 21.13 10.32
C THR A 38 1.65 22.52 10.97
N GLU A 39 0.96 22.62 12.11
CA GLU A 39 0.95 23.83 12.97
C GLU A 39 2.33 24.19 13.55
N TYR A 40 3.35 23.36 13.29
CA TYR A 40 4.72 23.49 13.79
C TYR A 40 5.68 23.97 12.70
N VAL A 41 5.40 25.12 12.07
CA VAL A 41 6.51 25.88 11.47
C VAL A 41 7.27 26.52 12.64
N GLU A 42 8.37 25.91 13.06
CA GLU A 42 9.27 26.47 14.06
C GLU A 42 9.58 27.93 13.73
N ARG A 43 9.46 28.85 14.71
CA ARG A 43 9.73 30.29 14.52
C ARG A 43 11.09 30.55 13.88
N GLU A 44 12.08 29.69 14.13
CA GLU A 44 13.40 29.75 13.53
C GLU A 44 13.40 29.50 12.01
N LYS A 45 12.52 28.63 11.49
CA LYS A 45 12.39 28.37 10.04
C LYS A 45 11.77 29.57 9.32
N GLN A 46 10.76 30.20 9.92
CA GLN A 46 10.17 31.43 9.37
C GLN A 46 11.19 32.58 9.32
N GLU A 47 12.04 32.72 10.35
CA GLU A 47 13.13 33.71 10.33
C GLU A 47 14.18 33.47 9.24
N ILE A 48 14.43 32.22 8.83
CA ILE A 48 15.33 31.90 7.71
C ILE A 48 14.67 32.22 6.38
N ILE A 49 13.40 31.84 6.19
CA ILE A 49 12.62 32.13 4.99
C ILE A 49 12.48 33.65 4.80
N ASP A 50 12.20 34.39 5.87
CA ASP A 50 12.06 35.86 5.86
C ASP A 50 13.38 36.59 5.49
N ARG A 51 14.54 35.92 5.58
CA ARG A 51 15.84 36.47 5.14
C ARG A 51 16.08 36.32 3.64
N ILE A 52 15.31 35.48 2.96
CA ILE A 52 15.43 35.28 1.51
C ILE A 52 14.69 36.41 0.81
N LYS A 53 15.38 37.11 -0.10
CA LYS A 53 14.76 38.18 -0.88
C LYS A 53 13.71 37.60 -1.83
N PRO A 54 12.57 38.28 -2.05
CA PRO A 54 11.53 37.81 -2.97
C PRO A 54 12.05 37.49 -4.38
N GLU A 55 13.04 38.23 -4.88
CA GLU A 55 13.65 37.97 -6.17
C GLU A 55 14.46 36.67 -6.17
N THR A 56 15.18 36.38 -5.09
CA THR A 56 15.94 35.13 -4.93
C THR A 56 15.00 33.94 -4.87
N GLU A 57 13.90 34.06 -4.12
CA GLU A 57 12.85 33.05 -4.04
C GLU A 57 12.23 32.80 -5.44
N PHE A 58 11.90 33.86 -6.18
CA PHE A 58 11.39 33.76 -7.54
C PHE A 58 12.34 32.99 -8.47
N TRP A 59 13.63 33.33 -8.48
CA TRP A 59 14.60 32.66 -9.34
C TRP A 59 14.82 31.20 -8.94
N ALA A 60 14.83 30.90 -7.65
CA ALA A 60 14.88 29.51 -7.16
C ALA A 60 13.67 28.71 -7.68
N HIS A 61 12.46 29.30 -7.64
CA HIS A 61 11.25 28.66 -8.19
C HIS A 61 11.37 28.39 -9.70
N CYS A 62 11.82 29.39 -10.47
CA CYS A 62 12.02 29.21 -11.90
C CYS A 62 13.05 28.12 -12.20
N SER A 63 14.15 28.07 -11.44
CA SER A 63 15.19 27.05 -11.61
C SER A 63 14.67 25.63 -11.35
N ASN A 64 13.86 25.44 -10.30
CA ASN A 64 13.30 24.13 -9.97
C ASN A 64 12.27 23.68 -11.02
N LEU A 65 11.39 24.59 -11.47
CA LEU A 65 10.44 24.32 -12.55
C LEU A 65 11.14 24.01 -13.88
N GLN A 66 12.21 24.73 -14.20
CA GLN A 66 13.01 24.48 -15.39
C GLN A 66 13.65 23.09 -15.34
N THR A 67 14.29 22.76 -14.22
CA THR A 67 14.89 21.43 -14.02
C THR A 67 13.83 20.33 -14.15
N TRP A 68 12.68 20.50 -13.51
CA TRP A 68 11.57 19.56 -13.62
C TRP A 68 11.11 19.35 -15.07
N ALA A 69 10.95 20.42 -15.84
CA ALA A 69 10.56 20.33 -17.25
C ALA A 69 11.67 19.70 -18.13
N GLU A 70 12.94 20.03 -17.90
CA GLU A 70 14.09 19.49 -18.63
C GLU A 70 14.30 18.00 -18.38
N TYR A 71 13.91 17.51 -17.21
CA TYR A 71 13.97 16.10 -16.82
C TYR A 71 12.64 15.36 -17.10
N ASN A 72 11.92 15.77 -18.13
CA ASN A 72 10.67 15.15 -18.58
C ASN A 72 9.62 15.00 -17.45
N TYR A 73 9.47 16.05 -16.64
CA TYR A 73 8.49 16.12 -15.56
C TYR A 73 8.67 15.12 -14.42
N ASP A 74 9.89 14.66 -14.15
CA ASP A 74 10.22 13.79 -13.02
C ASP A 74 9.72 14.39 -11.69
N THR A 75 8.63 13.86 -11.15
CA THR A 75 8.00 14.46 -9.96
C THR A 75 8.79 14.21 -8.69
N ARG A 76 9.85 13.40 -8.70
CA ARG A 76 10.76 13.30 -7.55
C ARG A 76 11.46 14.63 -7.27
N LEU A 77 11.55 15.50 -8.29
CA LEU A 77 12.19 16.82 -8.24
C LEU A 77 11.25 17.93 -7.73
N LEU A 78 9.94 17.70 -7.63
CA LEU A 78 8.96 18.69 -7.18
C LEU A 78 7.97 18.07 -6.18
N HIS A 79 7.67 18.82 -5.11
CA HIS A 79 6.73 18.36 -4.09
C HIS A 79 5.35 18.03 -4.70
N ARG A 80 4.66 17.01 -4.16
CA ARG A 80 3.37 16.51 -4.69
C ARG A 80 2.34 17.61 -4.95
N ASN A 81 2.29 18.61 -4.05
CA ASN A 81 1.36 19.75 -4.11
C ASN A 81 1.58 20.68 -5.31
N LEU A 82 2.73 20.58 -5.98
CA LEU A 82 3.06 21.35 -7.17
C LEU A 82 3.14 20.44 -8.40
N ALA A 83 3.78 19.28 -8.27
CA ALA A 83 4.04 18.37 -9.39
C ALA A 83 2.75 17.86 -10.04
N PHE A 84 1.82 17.29 -9.26
CA PHE A 84 0.60 16.69 -9.81
C PHE A 84 -0.38 17.72 -10.40
N PRO A 85 -0.64 18.87 -9.77
CA PRO A 85 -1.47 19.91 -10.38
C PRO A 85 -0.88 20.46 -11.69
N LEU A 86 0.44 20.64 -11.77
CA LEU A 86 1.10 21.09 -13.00
C LEU A 86 1.03 20.04 -14.10
N LEU A 87 1.35 18.77 -13.81
CA LEU A 87 1.22 17.66 -14.77
C LEU A 87 -0.19 17.54 -15.31
N LYS A 88 -1.18 17.63 -14.42
CA LYS A 88 -2.59 17.60 -14.79
C LYS A 88 -2.91 18.72 -15.78
N LYS A 89 -2.49 19.95 -15.47
CA LYS A 89 -2.78 21.12 -16.31
C LYS A 89 -2.08 21.02 -17.68
N LEU A 90 -0.82 20.60 -17.72
CA LEU A 90 -0.10 20.38 -18.98
C LEU A 90 -0.75 19.27 -19.83
N THR A 91 -1.25 18.22 -19.17
CA THR A 91 -2.01 17.15 -19.83
C THR A 91 -3.31 17.68 -20.45
N GLU A 92 -4.03 18.56 -19.75
CA GLU A 92 -5.27 19.21 -20.23
C GLU A 92 -5.00 20.14 -21.43
N GLU A 93 -3.85 20.81 -21.45
CA GLU A 93 -3.40 21.65 -22.58
C GLU A 93 -2.87 20.85 -23.78
N GLY A 94 -2.82 19.52 -23.67
CA GLY A 94 -2.48 18.62 -24.78
C GLY A 94 -0.99 18.26 -24.91
N ASP A 95 -0.18 18.51 -23.89
CA ASP A 95 1.22 18.06 -23.87
C ASP A 95 1.29 16.52 -23.82
N LEU A 96 1.90 15.93 -24.86
CA LEU A 96 1.98 14.47 -25.02
C LEU A 96 2.93 13.83 -24.01
N ILE A 97 4.01 14.51 -23.64
CA ILE A 97 4.99 14.02 -22.67
C ILE A 97 4.34 14.08 -21.28
N ALA A 98 3.74 15.21 -20.93
CA ALA A 98 3.05 15.35 -19.64
C ALA A 98 1.91 14.34 -19.49
N ARG A 99 1.14 14.09 -20.56
CA ARG A 99 0.05 13.09 -20.54
C ARG A 99 0.54 11.69 -20.24
N LYS A 100 1.68 11.29 -20.81
CA LYS A 100 2.29 9.98 -20.57
C LYS A 100 2.80 9.88 -19.14
N GLU A 101 3.60 10.86 -18.72
CA GLU A 101 4.22 10.86 -17.39
C GLU A 101 3.20 11.03 -16.26
N PHE A 102 2.11 11.78 -16.48
CA PHE A 102 1.08 11.99 -15.49
C PHE A 102 0.46 10.70 -14.97
N LYS A 103 0.09 9.78 -15.87
CA LYS A 103 -0.47 8.50 -15.47
C LYS A 103 0.57 7.60 -14.82
N GLU A 104 1.75 7.53 -15.42
CA GLU A 104 2.84 6.70 -14.92
C GLU A 104 3.23 7.11 -13.50
N GLU A 105 3.27 8.42 -13.24
CA GLU A 105 3.62 8.95 -11.93
C GLU A 105 2.54 8.71 -10.88
N ILE A 106 1.26 8.89 -11.23
CA ILE A 106 0.17 8.55 -10.30
C ILE A 106 0.33 7.10 -9.84
N GLY A 107 0.54 6.17 -10.78
CA GLY A 107 0.76 4.77 -10.46
C GLY A 107 2.01 4.55 -9.59
N ARG A 108 3.16 5.02 -10.04
CA ARG A 108 4.44 4.85 -9.33
C ARG A 108 4.36 5.36 -7.89
N ARG A 109 3.94 6.60 -7.69
CA ARG A 109 3.85 7.22 -6.35
C ARG A 109 2.78 6.57 -5.48
N TYR A 110 1.69 6.10 -6.07
CA TYR A 110 0.65 5.39 -5.31
C TYR A 110 1.12 4.02 -4.79
N PHE A 111 1.89 3.27 -5.58
CA PHE A 111 2.30 1.90 -5.24
C PHE A 111 3.64 1.79 -4.51
N THR A 112 4.56 2.73 -4.73
CA THR A 112 5.91 2.71 -4.16
C THR A 112 6.31 3.99 -3.43
N GLY A 113 5.49 5.04 -3.49
CA GLY A 113 5.76 6.29 -2.79
C GLY A 113 5.50 6.20 -1.29
N VAL A 114 5.85 7.26 -0.57
CA VAL A 114 5.59 7.40 0.87
C VAL A 114 4.09 7.56 1.15
N GLU A 115 3.67 7.20 2.36
CA GLU A 115 2.25 7.13 2.75
C GLU A 115 1.54 8.48 2.59
N SER A 116 2.21 9.58 2.93
CA SER A 116 1.69 10.93 2.79
C SER A 116 1.32 11.29 1.33
N VAL A 117 2.10 10.81 0.35
CA VAL A 117 1.79 10.97 -1.07
C VAL A 117 0.65 10.07 -1.51
N GLN A 118 0.60 8.83 -0.99
CA GLN A 118 -0.49 7.89 -1.29
C GLN A 118 -1.84 8.46 -0.83
N THR A 119 -1.89 9.01 0.38
CA THR A 119 -3.07 9.69 0.94
C THR A 119 -3.50 10.87 0.08
N TYR A 120 -2.56 11.77 -0.24
CA TYR A 120 -2.82 12.91 -1.12
C TYR A 120 -3.44 12.50 -2.47
N LEU A 121 -2.91 11.44 -3.10
CA LEU A 121 -3.41 10.96 -4.39
C LEU A 121 -4.84 10.40 -4.33
N GLU A 122 -5.20 9.75 -3.22
CA GLU A 122 -6.58 9.28 -3.01
C GLU A 122 -7.54 10.43 -2.72
N GLU A 123 -7.16 11.34 -1.81
CA GLU A 123 -8.00 12.47 -1.37
C GLU A 123 -8.31 13.45 -2.50
N GLU A 124 -7.31 13.78 -3.31
CA GLU A 124 -7.47 14.65 -4.49
C GLU A 124 -8.10 13.91 -5.69
N GLY A 125 -8.33 12.59 -5.55
CA GLY A 125 -9.01 11.78 -6.55
C GLY A 125 -8.23 11.61 -7.84
N TYR A 126 -6.90 11.51 -7.78
CA TYR A 126 -6.05 11.26 -8.96
C TYR A 126 -6.22 9.84 -9.51
N MET A 127 -6.71 8.90 -8.68
CA MET A 127 -6.91 7.50 -9.09
C MET A 127 -7.89 7.35 -10.27
N LYS A 128 -8.79 8.32 -10.50
CA LYS A 128 -9.75 8.31 -11.61
C LYS A 128 -9.12 8.47 -13.00
N TYR A 129 -7.86 8.94 -13.07
CA TYR A 129 -7.15 9.10 -14.34
C TYR A 129 -6.50 7.80 -14.85
N LEU A 130 -6.44 6.77 -14.00
CA LEU A 130 -5.98 5.45 -14.36
C LEU A 130 -7.16 4.57 -14.76
N SER A 131 -7.07 3.95 -15.93
CA SER A 131 -7.95 2.83 -16.28
C SER A 131 -7.68 1.64 -15.37
N LYS A 132 -8.62 0.68 -15.33
CA LYS A 132 -8.42 -0.57 -14.58
C LYS A 132 -7.13 -1.26 -15.03
N GLU A 133 -6.86 -1.35 -16.33
CA GLU A 133 -5.66 -2.02 -16.86
C GLU A 133 -4.36 -1.29 -16.45
N GLU A 134 -4.34 0.04 -16.56
CA GLU A 134 -3.19 0.86 -16.13
C GLU A 134 -2.93 0.69 -14.64
N PHE A 135 -3.95 0.78 -13.79
CA PHE A 135 -3.82 0.55 -12.34
C PHE A 135 -3.25 -0.84 -12.01
N ARG A 136 -3.67 -1.87 -12.75
CA ARG A 136 -3.23 -3.25 -12.54
C ARG A 136 -1.78 -3.49 -12.97
N SER A 137 -1.28 -2.72 -13.93
CA SER A 137 0.10 -2.86 -14.43
C SER A 137 1.16 -2.57 -13.35
N PHE A 138 0.82 -1.79 -12.33
CA PHE A 138 1.68 -1.49 -11.18
C PHE A 138 1.67 -2.57 -10.08
N ILE A 139 0.82 -3.60 -10.21
CA ILE A 139 0.75 -4.71 -9.27
C ILE A 139 1.60 -5.85 -9.83
N HIS A 140 2.82 -6.02 -9.29
CA HIS A 140 3.81 -6.97 -9.82
C HIS A 140 3.30 -8.43 -9.82
N SER A 141 3.15 -9.05 -8.64
CA SER A 141 2.93 -10.50 -8.53
C SER A 141 1.50 -10.93 -8.22
N GLY A 142 0.52 -10.02 -8.33
CA GLY A 142 -0.85 -10.26 -7.84
C GLY A 142 -2.00 -9.86 -8.76
N ALA A 143 -1.75 -9.18 -9.88
CA ALA A 143 -2.82 -8.61 -10.72
C ALA A 143 -3.81 -9.68 -11.22
N GLU A 144 -3.29 -10.78 -11.78
CA GLU A 144 -4.09 -11.90 -12.28
C GLU A 144 -4.90 -12.60 -11.19
N VAL A 145 -4.31 -12.74 -9.99
CA VAL A 145 -5.00 -13.32 -8.82
C VAL A 145 -6.23 -12.49 -8.48
N ILE A 146 -6.13 -11.16 -8.50
CA ILE A 146 -7.29 -10.32 -8.19
C ILE A 146 -8.38 -10.47 -9.26
N ASN A 147 -8.03 -10.53 -10.55
CA ASN A 147 -9.03 -10.75 -11.61
C ASN A 147 -9.75 -12.09 -11.43
N GLU A 148 -9.02 -13.16 -11.14
CA GLU A 148 -9.62 -14.48 -10.85
C GLU A 148 -10.52 -14.44 -9.60
N LEU A 149 -10.09 -13.77 -8.53
CA LEU A 149 -10.89 -13.61 -7.32
C LEU A 149 -12.17 -12.82 -7.60
N GLU A 150 -12.09 -11.69 -8.30
CA GLU A 150 -13.26 -10.89 -8.69
C GLU A 150 -14.26 -11.72 -9.52
N ASN A 151 -13.78 -12.57 -10.41
CA ASN A 151 -14.61 -13.49 -11.20
C ASN A 151 -15.29 -14.56 -10.33
N ILE A 152 -14.57 -15.14 -9.37
CA ILE A 152 -15.14 -16.14 -8.45
C ILE A 152 -16.19 -15.52 -7.53
N ILE A 153 -15.95 -14.31 -7.05
CA ILE A 153 -16.82 -13.61 -6.10
C ILE A 153 -18.00 -12.93 -6.82
N GLY A 154 -17.84 -12.61 -8.11
CA GLY A 154 -18.85 -11.92 -8.92
C GLY A 154 -18.95 -10.41 -8.62
N ARG A 155 -17.94 -9.82 -7.96
CA ARG A 155 -17.87 -8.38 -7.69
C ARG A 155 -16.43 -7.88 -7.62
N ALA A 156 -16.25 -6.59 -7.87
CA ALA A 156 -14.96 -5.94 -7.73
C ALA A 156 -14.48 -5.94 -6.27
N LEU A 157 -13.18 -6.14 -6.08
CA LEU A 157 -12.53 -6.04 -4.77
C LEU A 157 -12.02 -4.61 -4.55
N ARG A 158 -12.21 -4.06 -3.34
CA ARG A 158 -11.61 -2.78 -2.98
C ARG A 158 -10.11 -2.97 -2.77
N ILE A 159 -9.31 -2.25 -3.54
CA ILE A 159 -7.84 -2.29 -3.50
C ILE A 159 -7.35 -0.94 -3.00
N SER A 160 -6.39 -0.94 -2.09
CA SER A 160 -5.71 0.29 -1.66
C SER A 160 -4.29 -0.03 -1.20
N THR A 161 -3.44 0.99 -1.13
CA THR A 161 -2.12 0.95 -0.49
C THR A 161 -2.15 1.43 0.97
N LEU A 162 -3.29 2.00 1.40
CA LEU A 162 -3.54 2.54 2.73
C LEU A 162 -4.40 1.57 3.55
N SER A 163 -3.95 1.24 4.77
CA SER A 163 -4.66 0.30 5.65
C SER A 163 -5.94 0.86 6.25
N GLU A 164 -5.99 2.17 6.49
CA GLU A 164 -7.10 2.89 7.13
C GLU A 164 -8.39 2.82 6.32
N ASN A 165 -8.26 2.59 5.02
CA ASN A 165 -9.38 2.40 4.10
C ASN A 165 -10.09 1.05 4.22
N PHE A 166 -9.62 0.17 5.09
CA PHE A 166 -10.12 -1.21 5.25
C PHE A 166 -10.32 -1.94 3.90
N PRO A 167 -9.30 -1.97 3.01
CA PRO A 167 -9.47 -2.58 1.70
C PRO A 167 -9.63 -4.11 1.79
N ASN A 168 -10.21 -4.70 0.74
CA ASN A 168 -10.16 -6.14 0.53
C ASN A 168 -8.75 -6.60 0.18
N VAL A 169 -8.02 -5.80 -0.61
CA VAL A 169 -6.65 -6.09 -1.03
C VAL A 169 -5.76 -4.92 -0.63
N LEU A 170 -4.82 -5.16 0.28
CA LEU A 170 -3.80 -4.20 0.65
C LEU A 170 -2.51 -4.50 -0.11
N ILE A 171 -1.99 -3.48 -0.79
CA ILE A 171 -0.77 -3.57 -1.58
C ILE A 171 0.30 -2.69 -0.94
N LYS A 172 1.53 -3.19 -0.83
CA LYS A 172 2.69 -2.38 -0.46
C LYS A 172 3.82 -2.73 -1.43
N ASN A 173 4.44 -1.72 -2.03
CA ASN A 173 5.53 -1.85 -3.01
C ASN A 173 5.15 -2.76 -4.20
N GLY A 174 3.92 -2.60 -4.70
CA GLY A 174 3.39 -3.42 -5.81
C GLY A 174 3.05 -4.88 -5.44
N GLU A 175 3.25 -5.29 -4.19
CA GLU A 175 2.97 -6.65 -3.71
C GLU A 175 1.72 -6.72 -2.83
N ILE A 176 0.91 -7.78 -3.00
CA ILE A 176 -0.28 -8.01 -2.16
C ILE A 176 0.16 -8.54 -0.79
N ILE A 177 -0.02 -7.74 0.25
CA ILE A 177 0.37 -8.09 1.61
C ILE A 177 -0.82 -8.49 2.50
N SER A 178 -2.04 -8.05 2.19
CA SER A 178 -3.24 -8.46 2.91
C SER A 178 -4.39 -8.73 1.96
N LEU A 179 -5.11 -9.82 2.21
CA LEU A 179 -6.30 -10.22 1.50
C LEU A 179 -7.43 -10.50 2.50
N LYS A 180 -8.53 -9.76 2.41
CA LYS A 180 -9.72 -9.85 3.26
C LYS A 180 -10.95 -10.16 2.40
N LEU A 181 -11.41 -11.40 2.53
CA LEU A 181 -12.49 -12.01 1.76
C LEU A 181 -13.61 -12.51 2.70
N SER A 182 -13.94 -11.72 3.73
CA SER A 182 -14.96 -12.06 4.73
C SER A 182 -16.39 -11.91 4.19
N HIS A 183 -17.31 -12.76 4.63
CA HIS A 183 -18.74 -12.70 4.31
C HIS A 183 -19.05 -12.75 2.80
N LEU A 184 -18.40 -13.68 2.09
CA LEU A 184 -18.52 -13.85 0.64
C LEU A 184 -19.18 -15.17 0.24
N ASN A 185 -19.69 -15.95 1.19
CA ASN A 185 -20.27 -17.28 0.97
C ASN A 185 -19.32 -18.24 0.23
N LEU A 186 -18.00 -18.07 0.41
CA LEU A 186 -17.01 -18.96 -0.19
C LEU A 186 -17.13 -20.35 0.41
N LYS A 187 -17.26 -21.38 -0.44
CA LYS A 187 -17.27 -22.80 -0.01
C LYS A 187 -15.87 -23.40 0.13
N ARG A 188 -14.88 -22.78 -0.51
CA ARG A 188 -13.48 -23.18 -0.52
C ARG A 188 -12.60 -21.95 -0.67
N ILE A 189 -11.36 -22.08 -0.23
CA ILE A 189 -10.34 -21.07 -0.47
C ILE A 189 -9.92 -21.15 -1.95
N PRO A 190 -10.00 -20.05 -2.74
CA PRO A 190 -9.59 -20.06 -4.14
C PRO A 190 -8.10 -20.41 -4.32
N ASP A 191 -7.81 -21.38 -5.21
CA ASP A 191 -6.45 -21.86 -5.45
C ASP A 191 -5.50 -20.80 -6.02
N CYS A 192 -6.02 -19.75 -6.63
CA CYS A 192 -5.22 -18.63 -7.13
C CYS A 192 -4.45 -17.90 -6.02
N ILE A 193 -4.94 -17.96 -4.78
CA ILE A 193 -4.29 -17.34 -3.61
C ILE A 193 -2.91 -17.95 -3.33
N GLN A 194 -2.67 -19.21 -3.73
CA GLN A 194 -1.37 -19.88 -3.52
C GLN A 194 -0.20 -19.16 -4.20
N ARG A 195 -0.48 -18.27 -5.18
CA ARG A 195 0.54 -17.51 -5.92
C ARG A 195 1.00 -16.24 -5.18
N LEU A 196 0.31 -15.83 -4.12
CA LEU A 196 0.60 -14.61 -3.36
C LEU A 196 1.75 -14.82 -2.36
N LYS A 197 2.98 -14.88 -2.87
CA LYS A 197 4.19 -15.23 -2.09
C LYS A 197 4.54 -14.24 -0.97
N TYR A 198 4.05 -13.01 -1.04
CA TYR A 198 4.31 -11.95 -0.06
C TYR A 198 3.13 -11.71 0.90
N LEU A 199 2.09 -12.56 0.83
CA LEU A 199 0.90 -12.40 1.65
C LEU A 199 1.25 -12.56 3.13
N LYS A 200 0.93 -11.55 3.93
CA LYS A 200 1.14 -11.54 5.38
C LYS A 200 -0.16 -11.78 6.15
N ILE A 201 -1.29 -11.36 5.60
CA ILE A 201 -2.59 -11.44 6.28
C ILE A 201 -3.62 -12.03 5.33
N LEU A 202 -4.22 -13.16 5.69
CA LEU A 202 -5.36 -13.75 4.99
C LEU A 202 -6.55 -13.83 5.96
N LYS A 203 -7.63 -13.10 5.65
CA LYS A 203 -8.90 -13.13 6.39
C LYS A 203 -10.03 -13.64 5.53
N LEU A 204 -10.73 -14.66 6.01
CA LEU A 204 -11.81 -15.37 5.34
C LEU A 204 -13.02 -15.57 6.29
N VAL A 205 -13.21 -14.63 7.21
CA VAL A 205 -14.21 -14.71 8.29
C VAL A 205 -15.62 -14.84 7.74
N GLY A 206 -16.45 -15.70 8.34
CA GLY A 206 -17.89 -15.73 8.06
C GLY A 206 -18.21 -16.21 6.64
N ASN A 207 -17.51 -17.23 6.15
CA ASN A 207 -17.79 -17.90 4.89
C ASN A 207 -18.40 -19.29 5.17
N SER A 208 -18.37 -20.19 4.18
CA SER A 208 -18.84 -21.58 4.31
C SER A 208 -17.71 -22.55 3.93
N ILE A 209 -16.46 -22.20 4.26
CA ILE A 209 -15.28 -22.99 3.91
C ILE A 209 -15.28 -24.27 4.75
N GLU A 210 -15.13 -25.41 4.10
CA GLU A 210 -15.15 -26.72 4.76
C GLU A 210 -13.73 -27.27 5.00
N GLU A 211 -12.76 -26.84 4.21
CA GLU A 211 -11.40 -27.37 4.21
C GLU A 211 -10.37 -26.27 4.00
N ILE A 212 -9.23 -26.41 4.70
CA ILE A 212 -8.02 -25.64 4.44
C ILE A 212 -7.15 -26.48 3.48
N PRO A 213 -6.73 -25.94 2.33
CA PRO A 213 -5.95 -26.69 1.36
C PRO A 213 -4.49 -26.85 1.80
N GLU A 214 -3.86 -27.98 1.43
CA GLU A 214 -2.44 -28.27 1.72
C GLU A 214 -1.47 -27.20 1.18
N TRP A 215 -1.83 -26.50 0.11
CA TRP A 215 -0.98 -25.43 -0.42
C TRP A 215 -0.86 -24.23 0.53
N ILE A 216 -1.68 -24.14 1.59
CA ILE A 216 -1.58 -23.07 2.59
C ILE A 216 -0.16 -23.00 3.17
N GLY A 217 0.50 -24.16 3.35
CA GLY A 217 1.86 -24.25 3.87
C GLY A 217 2.93 -23.59 2.99
N LYS A 218 2.60 -23.24 1.74
CA LYS A 218 3.52 -22.51 0.83
C LYS A 218 3.58 -21.01 1.12
N LEU A 219 2.63 -20.46 1.88
CA LEU A 219 2.57 -19.03 2.20
C LEU A 219 3.50 -18.66 3.36
N ASN A 220 4.80 -18.88 3.19
CA ASN A 220 5.81 -18.80 4.27
C ASN A 220 5.94 -17.41 4.93
N THR A 221 5.43 -16.36 4.29
CA THR A 221 5.39 -14.98 4.82
C THR A 221 4.13 -14.68 5.64
N LEU A 222 3.16 -15.61 5.68
CA LEU A 222 1.89 -15.41 6.33
C LEU A 222 2.09 -15.26 7.84
N LYS A 223 1.64 -14.14 8.39
CA LYS A 223 1.68 -13.77 9.80
C LYS A 223 0.34 -13.97 10.50
N ARG A 224 -0.76 -13.79 9.76
CA ARG A 224 -2.12 -13.99 10.28
C ARG A 224 -2.98 -14.78 9.30
N LEU A 225 -3.54 -15.88 9.79
CA LEU A 225 -4.58 -16.63 9.14
C LEU A 225 -5.84 -16.57 10.01
N ASP A 226 -6.93 -16.05 9.43
CA ASP A 226 -8.17 -15.79 10.13
C ASP A 226 -9.33 -16.39 9.33
N VAL A 227 -9.85 -17.52 9.82
CA VAL A 227 -10.93 -18.30 9.20
C VAL A 227 -12.08 -18.51 10.19
N GLU A 228 -12.25 -17.59 11.14
CA GLU A 228 -13.36 -17.57 12.10
C GLU A 228 -14.72 -17.73 11.40
N LYS A 229 -15.68 -18.41 12.02
CA LYS A 229 -17.06 -18.58 11.48
C LYS A 229 -17.07 -19.24 10.10
N ASN A 230 -16.54 -20.45 10.02
CA ASN A 230 -16.60 -21.32 8.84
C ASN A 230 -17.06 -22.73 9.25
N ASN A 231 -17.00 -23.69 8.33
CA ASN A 231 -17.41 -25.09 8.54
C ASN A 231 -16.20 -26.03 8.55
N ILE A 232 -15.03 -25.55 8.98
CA ILE A 232 -13.77 -26.28 8.82
C ILE A 232 -13.70 -27.42 9.82
N LYS A 233 -13.46 -28.64 9.33
CA LYS A 233 -13.38 -29.86 10.16
C LYS A 233 -11.96 -30.29 10.51
N LYS A 234 -11.01 -29.99 9.62
CA LYS A 234 -9.62 -30.41 9.73
C LYS A 234 -8.67 -29.29 9.31
N ILE A 235 -7.51 -29.26 9.94
CA ILE A 235 -6.37 -28.44 9.53
C ILE A 235 -5.34 -29.40 8.89
N PRO A 236 -4.81 -29.10 7.70
CA PRO A 236 -3.79 -29.94 7.05
C PRO A 236 -2.47 -29.93 7.81
N GLU A 237 -1.67 -30.98 7.67
CA GLU A 237 -0.33 -31.05 8.28
C GLU A 237 0.60 -29.96 7.74
N SER A 238 0.38 -29.48 6.51
CA SER A 238 1.12 -28.34 5.93
C SER A 238 1.01 -27.05 6.73
N ILE A 239 0.06 -26.92 7.68
CA ILE A 239 -0.04 -25.73 8.52
C ILE A 239 1.28 -25.49 9.28
N GLY A 240 1.97 -26.55 9.69
CA GLY A 240 3.23 -26.49 10.41
C GLY A 240 4.39 -25.89 9.62
N ASP A 241 4.24 -25.71 8.30
CA ASP A 241 5.24 -25.09 7.44
C ASP A 241 5.23 -23.55 7.53
N LEU A 242 4.16 -22.95 8.08
CA LEU A 242 3.98 -21.51 8.22
C LEU A 242 4.83 -20.92 9.35
N LYS A 243 6.16 -20.92 9.20
CA LYS A 243 7.11 -20.50 10.25
C LYS A 243 7.00 -19.05 10.67
N SER A 244 6.41 -18.18 9.85
CA SER A 244 6.21 -16.76 10.15
C SER A 244 4.85 -16.46 10.80
N LEU A 245 4.00 -17.47 11.00
CA LEU A 245 2.65 -17.28 11.49
C LEU A 245 2.66 -16.88 12.96
N GLU A 246 2.04 -15.74 13.27
CA GLU A 246 1.97 -15.15 14.61
C GLU A 246 0.57 -15.31 15.23
N THR A 247 -0.48 -15.21 14.41
CA THR A 247 -1.88 -15.36 14.83
C THR A 247 -2.59 -16.39 13.96
N LEU A 248 -3.18 -17.40 14.61
CA LEU A 248 -4.02 -18.42 13.99
C LEU A 248 -5.42 -18.39 14.63
N GLU A 249 -6.42 -17.96 13.86
CA GLU A 249 -7.81 -17.81 14.30
C GLU A 249 -8.72 -18.79 13.54
N PHE A 250 -9.20 -19.80 14.26
CA PHE A 250 -10.03 -20.92 13.79
C PHE A 250 -11.29 -21.10 14.65
N SER A 251 -11.64 -20.12 15.48
CA SER A 251 -12.79 -20.21 16.35
C SER A 251 -14.10 -20.26 15.57
N GLN A 252 -15.13 -20.84 16.18
CA GLN A 252 -16.44 -21.01 15.54
C GLN A 252 -16.35 -21.80 14.23
N ASN A 253 -15.74 -22.98 14.30
CA ASN A 253 -15.64 -23.95 13.23
C ASN A 253 -16.11 -25.34 13.74
N GLU A 254 -15.83 -26.40 12.97
CA GLU A 254 -16.18 -27.78 13.30
C GLU A 254 -14.95 -28.65 13.58
N LEU A 255 -13.82 -28.07 14.02
CA LEU A 255 -12.57 -28.79 14.19
C LEU A 255 -12.71 -29.93 15.21
N GLU A 256 -12.31 -31.14 14.81
CA GLU A 256 -12.34 -32.33 15.67
C GLU A 256 -11.00 -32.60 16.35
N GLN A 257 -9.89 -32.20 15.71
CA GLN A 257 -8.53 -32.36 16.20
C GLN A 257 -7.61 -31.29 15.62
N LEU A 258 -6.47 -31.07 16.27
CA LEU A 258 -5.35 -30.32 15.71
C LEU A 258 -4.32 -31.30 15.10
N PRO A 259 -3.66 -30.96 13.99
CA PRO A 259 -2.56 -31.73 13.42
C PRO A 259 -1.36 -31.71 14.35
N GLU A 260 -0.53 -32.75 14.33
CA GLU A 260 0.69 -32.79 15.15
C GLU A 260 1.66 -31.67 14.76
N SER A 261 1.68 -31.32 13.47
CA SER A 261 2.51 -30.23 12.96
C SER A 261 2.15 -28.85 13.50
N ILE A 262 1.05 -28.66 14.24
CA ILE A 262 0.74 -27.39 14.90
C ILE A 262 1.87 -26.95 15.84
N GLY A 263 2.57 -27.91 16.44
CA GLY A 263 3.75 -27.66 17.28
C GLY A 263 4.96 -27.10 16.52
N ASN A 264 4.95 -27.15 15.18
CA ASN A 264 6.03 -26.65 14.33
C ASN A 264 5.91 -25.14 14.02
N LEU A 265 4.84 -24.47 14.47
CA LEU A 265 4.59 -23.04 14.30
C LEU A 265 5.42 -22.20 15.29
N THR A 266 6.72 -22.08 15.03
CA THR A 266 7.69 -21.50 15.97
C THR A 266 7.49 -20.01 16.29
N SER A 267 6.76 -19.28 15.46
CA SER A 267 6.48 -17.84 15.66
C SER A 267 5.08 -17.56 16.24
N LEU A 268 4.29 -18.60 16.51
CA LEU A 268 2.90 -18.45 16.93
C LEU A 268 2.82 -17.83 18.33
N LYS A 269 2.05 -16.75 18.43
CA LYS A 269 1.79 -16.04 19.69
C LYS A 269 0.36 -16.24 20.16
N GLU A 270 -0.57 -16.33 19.22
CA GLU A 270 -2.00 -16.37 19.47
C GLU A 270 -2.64 -17.53 18.69
N LEU A 271 -3.29 -18.44 19.43
CA LEU A 271 -4.07 -19.54 18.88
C LEU A 271 -5.50 -19.45 19.41
N PHE A 272 -6.44 -19.15 18.54
CA PHE A 272 -7.86 -19.07 18.87
C PHE A 272 -8.62 -20.22 18.20
N ILE A 273 -9.18 -21.11 19.01
CA ILE A 273 -9.87 -22.33 18.58
C ILE A 273 -11.15 -22.58 19.38
N TYR A 274 -11.69 -21.56 20.05
CA TYR A 274 -12.88 -21.73 20.88
C TYR A 274 -14.12 -21.99 20.00
N THR A 275 -15.14 -22.64 20.57
CA THR A 275 -16.35 -23.02 19.82
C THR A 275 -16.01 -23.91 18.61
N ASN A 276 -15.31 -25.01 18.90
CA ASN A 276 -15.05 -26.11 17.97
C ASN A 276 -15.55 -27.44 18.57
N ARG A 277 -15.27 -28.57 17.92
CA ARG A 277 -15.64 -29.92 18.37
C ARG A 277 -14.43 -30.73 18.86
N LEU A 278 -13.42 -30.03 19.36
CA LEU A 278 -12.19 -30.63 19.87
C LEU A 278 -12.49 -31.52 21.08
N LYS A 279 -11.91 -32.71 21.11
CA LYS A 279 -12.04 -33.69 22.19
C LYS A 279 -10.86 -33.66 23.15
#